data_AF-A0AAX3RZP4-F1
#
_entry.id   AF-A0AAX3RZP4-F1
#
_cell.length_a   1.000
_cell.length_b   1.000
_cell.length_c   1.000
_cell.angle_alpha   90.00
_cell.angle_beta   90.00
_cell.angle_gamma   90.00
#
_symmetry.space_group_name_H-M   'P 1'
#
loop_
_entity.id
_entity.type
_entity.pdbx_description
1 polymer ?
#
loop_
_entity_poly.entity_id
_entity_poly.type
_entity_poly.pdbx_seq_one_letter_code
_entity_poly.pdbx_strand_id
1 'polypeptide(L)'
;MIPKIIHYVWVGNNPKPQFVLDCIDTWKKHLPDYEIMEWGNDCLDEINNTYVTEAIKNKKWAFASDYIRLYALYNYGGIYLDSDVEVTQSFDRFLNLSFFSGYEQYDGKYLPITAAMGSIKGSSVIKGLLSDYDNLNFEVNGELVLEPNTFKISRYFSSEFGLNPPYDGSQESHLAEGVVIYPSYYFCSPEYNKINYSIHHFSGSWLPSHKRKDKLKILNKFIISRFKKSRDQGDYPLSDSEKILLKINFSKIVSYVLISKNK
;
A
#
# COMPACT_ATOMS: atom_id res chain seq x y z
N MET A 1 6.08 -23.73 -8.22
CA MET A 1 5.87 -23.39 -6.80
C MET A 1 6.24 -21.93 -6.59
N ILE A 2 5.56 -21.26 -5.68
CA ILE A 2 5.86 -19.88 -5.27
C ILE A 2 7.20 -19.89 -4.49
N PRO A 3 8.18 -19.06 -4.88
CA PRO A 3 9.43 -18.89 -4.13
C PRO A 3 9.21 -18.42 -2.68
N LYS A 4 10.09 -18.82 -1.76
CA LYS A 4 10.09 -18.32 -0.37
C LYS A 4 10.79 -16.96 -0.27
N ILE A 5 10.21 -15.97 -0.95
CA ILE A 5 10.68 -14.58 -0.94
C ILE A 5 9.52 -13.70 -0.49
N ILE A 6 9.76 -12.83 0.48
CA ILE A 6 8.83 -11.80 0.95
C ILE A 6 9.28 -10.47 0.35
N HIS A 7 8.42 -9.86 -0.44
CA HIS A 7 8.62 -8.53 -1.00
C HIS A 7 7.79 -7.51 -0.23
N TYR A 8 8.36 -6.35 0.05
CA TYR A 8 7.62 -5.18 0.55
C TYR A 8 8.24 -3.89 0.04
N VAL A 9 7.46 -2.82 0.03
CA VAL A 9 7.91 -1.51 -0.48
C VAL A 9 8.16 -0.54 0.68
N TRP A 10 9.29 0.14 0.65
CA TRP A 10 9.58 1.28 1.52
C TRP A 10 10.31 2.39 0.76
N VAL A 11 9.57 3.09 -0.09
CA VAL A 11 10.06 4.25 -0.87
C VAL A 11 9.88 5.57 -0.11
N GLY A 12 10.67 6.57 -0.49
CA GLY A 12 10.79 7.85 0.20
C GLY A 12 11.96 7.87 1.18
N ASN A 13 12.14 9.01 1.85
CA ASN A 13 13.29 9.25 2.74
C ASN A 13 12.94 9.17 4.22
N ASN A 14 11.70 8.82 4.54
CA ASN A 14 11.24 8.74 5.93
C ASN A 14 11.70 7.43 6.58
N PRO A 15 12.16 7.46 7.85
CA PRO A 15 12.47 6.25 8.57
C PRO A 15 11.20 5.40 8.76
N LYS A 16 11.38 4.07 8.82
CA LYS A 16 10.30 3.14 9.14
C LYS A 16 9.78 3.42 10.57
N PRO A 17 8.48 3.66 10.75
CA PRO A 17 7.88 3.73 12.07
C PRO A 17 8.07 2.43 12.83
N GLN A 18 8.11 2.49 14.16
CA GLN A 18 8.23 1.30 15.01
C GLN A 18 7.18 0.24 14.67
N PHE A 19 5.94 0.67 14.41
CA PHE A 19 4.84 -0.23 14.03
C PHE A 19 5.11 -1.05 12.77
N VAL A 20 5.79 -0.48 11.76
CA VAL A 20 6.20 -1.20 10.54
C VAL A 20 7.30 -2.22 10.88
N LEU A 21 8.24 -1.86 11.74
CA LEU A 21 9.27 -2.77 12.21
C LEU A 21 8.67 -3.94 13.00
N ASP A 22 7.69 -3.67 13.86
CA ASP A 22 6.95 -4.68 14.61
C ASP A 22 6.24 -5.66 13.65
N CYS A 23 5.63 -5.16 12.57
CA CYS A 23 5.06 -5.99 11.50
C CYS A 23 6.13 -6.87 10.84
N ILE A 24 7.26 -6.30 10.41
CA ILE A 24 8.37 -7.04 9.78
C ILE A 24 8.93 -8.12 10.72
N ASP A 25 8.99 -7.86 12.03
CA ASP A 25 9.45 -8.85 13.00
C ASP A 25 8.50 -10.05 13.11
N THR A 26 7.20 -9.85 12.90
CA THR A 26 6.25 -10.98 12.78
C THR A 26 6.53 -11.85 11.56
N TRP A 27 6.99 -11.25 10.45
CA TRP A 27 7.36 -12.00 9.25
C TRP A 27 8.55 -12.90 9.54
N LYS A 28 9.62 -12.36 10.13
CA LYS A 28 10.80 -13.14 10.53
C LYS A 28 10.46 -14.27 11.50
N LYS A 29 9.50 -14.04 12.40
CA LYS A 29 9.06 -15.03 13.38
C LYS A 29 8.30 -16.19 12.75
N HIS A 30 7.38 -15.89 11.83
CA HIS A 30 6.44 -16.88 11.28
C HIS A 30 6.88 -17.46 9.92
N LEU A 31 7.83 -16.83 9.25
CA LEU A 31 8.40 -17.18 7.96
C LEU A 31 9.95 -17.18 8.04
N PRO A 32 10.58 -17.90 8.97
CA PRO A 32 12.01 -17.75 9.30
C PRO A 32 12.98 -18.19 8.20
N ASP A 33 12.51 -19.00 7.24
CA ASP A 33 13.29 -19.48 6.09
C ASP A 33 12.97 -18.74 4.79
N TYR A 34 12.20 -17.65 4.86
CA TYR A 34 11.92 -16.79 3.73
C TYR A 34 12.95 -15.66 3.63
N GLU A 35 13.42 -15.38 2.41
CA GLU A 35 14.23 -14.20 2.12
C GLU A 35 13.35 -12.95 2.17
N ILE A 36 13.77 -11.89 2.86
CA ILE A 36 13.05 -10.61 2.89
C ILE A 36 13.75 -9.63 1.95
N MET A 37 13.02 -9.16 0.94
CA MET A 37 13.48 -8.22 -0.08
C MET A 37 12.72 -6.90 0.04
N GLU A 38 13.42 -5.86 0.48
CA GLU A 38 12.90 -4.49 0.54
C GLU A 38 13.07 -3.79 -0.81
N TRP A 39 12.00 -3.18 -1.31
CA TRP A 39 12.01 -2.31 -2.48
C TRP A 39 12.07 -0.84 -2.03
N GLY A 40 13.27 -0.26 -2.06
CA GLY A 40 13.58 1.11 -1.67
C GLY A 40 13.66 2.10 -2.83
N ASN A 41 14.27 3.28 -2.63
CA ASN A 41 14.41 4.29 -3.70
C ASN A 41 15.35 3.86 -4.84
N ASP A 42 16.28 2.95 -4.54
CA ASP A 42 17.25 2.36 -5.47
C ASP A 42 16.59 1.45 -6.52
N CYS A 43 15.40 0.90 -6.25
CA CYS A 43 14.69 0.07 -7.22
C CYS A 43 14.20 0.85 -8.47
N LEU A 44 14.22 2.18 -8.44
CA LEU A 44 13.72 2.99 -9.55
C LEU A 44 14.56 2.85 -10.81
N ASP A 45 15.87 2.70 -10.65
CA ASP A 45 16.78 2.50 -11.78
C ASP A 45 16.53 1.14 -12.45
N GLU A 46 16.15 0.12 -11.67
CA GLU A 46 15.79 -1.21 -12.18
C GLU A 46 14.42 -1.22 -12.87
N ILE A 47 13.42 -0.56 -12.27
CA ILE A 47 12.04 -0.58 -12.75
C ILE A 47 11.86 0.26 -14.03
N ASN A 48 12.54 1.40 -14.12
CA ASN A 48 12.51 2.31 -15.28
C ASN A 48 11.09 2.51 -15.86
N ASN A 49 10.12 2.83 -14.99
CA ASN A 49 8.72 3.02 -15.36
C ASN A 49 8.25 4.45 -15.05
N THR A 50 7.60 5.10 -16.02
CA THR A 50 7.14 6.50 -15.92
C THR A 50 6.13 6.69 -14.80
N TYR A 51 5.14 5.80 -14.67
CA TYR A 51 4.11 5.88 -13.63
C TYR A 51 4.72 5.90 -12.22
N VAL A 52 5.65 4.99 -11.95
CA VAL A 52 6.32 4.89 -10.63
C VAL A 52 7.15 6.13 -10.35
N THR A 53 7.92 6.58 -11.35
CA THR A 53 8.78 7.77 -11.25
C THR A 53 7.94 9.01 -10.91
N GLU A 54 6.82 9.21 -11.62
CA GLU A 54 5.90 10.32 -11.40
C GLU A 54 5.17 10.22 -10.06
N ALA A 55 4.75 9.03 -9.63
CA ALA A 55 4.11 8.80 -8.34
C ALA A 55 5.06 9.16 -7.18
N ILE A 56 6.32 8.73 -7.24
CA ILE A 56 7.34 9.05 -6.23
C ILE A 56 7.67 10.55 -6.24
N LYS A 57 7.85 11.16 -7.41
CA LYS A 57 8.07 12.61 -7.55
C LYS A 57 6.94 13.41 -6.89
N ASN A 58 5.69 12.95 -7.05
CA ASN A 58 4.50 13.55 -6.44
C ASN A 58 4.25 13.12 -4.98
N LYS A 59 5.18 12.38 -4.36
CA LYS A 59 5.10 11.86 -2.99
C LYS A 59 3.87 10.97 -2.73
N LYS A 60 3.51 10.18 -3.73
CA LYS A 60 2.35 9.27 -3.74
C LYS A 60 2.82 7.82 -3.58
N TRP A 61 3.36 7.52 -2.40
CA TRP A 61 4.03 6.26 -2.07
C TRP A 61 3.17 5.02 -2.29
N ALA A 62 1.89 5.06 -1.88
CA ALA A 62 0.95 3.94 -2.08
C ALA A 62 0.72 3.60 -3.56
N PHE A 63 0.70 4.62 -4.43
CA PHE A 63 0.53 4.41 -5.87
C PHE A 63 1.83 3.86 -6.51
N ALA A 64 2.99 4.26 -6.00
CA ALA A 64 4.26 3.65 -6.42
C ALA A 64 4.31 2.17 -6.02
N SER A 65 3.91 1.81 -4.79
CA SER A 65 3.89 0.43 -4.32
C SER A 65 2.90 -0.46 -5.09
N ASP A 66 1.83 0.12 -5.65
CA ASP A 66 0.88 -0.60 -6.51
C ASP A 66 1.52 -1.21 -7.76
N TYR A 67 2.48 -0.52 -8.37
CA TYR A 67 3.24 -1.07 -9.48
C TYR A 67 4.38 -1.97 -9.00
N ILE A 68 5.18 -1.50 -8.03
CA ILE A 68 6.38 -2.20 -7.57
C ILE A 68 6.05 -3.60 -7.06
N ARG A 69 4.91 -3.78 -6.37
CA ARG A 69 4.47 -5.11 -5.90
C ARG A 69 4.28 -6.09 -7.04
N LEU A 70 3.67 -5.64 -8.14
CA LEU A 70 3.41 -6.47 -9.30
C LEU A 70 4.71 -6.75 -10.07
N TYR A 71 5.58 -5.75 -10.17
CA TYR A 71 6.91 -5.90 -10.76
C TYR A 71 7.74 -6.98 -10.02
N ALA A 72 7.79 -6.90 -8.68
CA ALA A 72 8.49 -7.85 -7.84
C ALA A 72 7.97 -9.28 -8.05
N LEU A 73 6.66 -9.46 -7.93
CA LEU A 73 6.01 -10.76 -8.11
C LEU A 73 6.19 -11.33 -9.51
N TYR A 74 6.17 -10.51 -10.56
CA TYR A 74 6.34 -10.99 -11.91
C TYR A 74 7.77 -11.49 -12.17
N ASN A 75 8.77 -10.70 -11.77
CA ASN A 75 10.18 -10.98 -12.09
C ASN A 75 10.83 -11.99 -11.14
N TYR A 76 10.37 -12.05 -9.90
CA TYR A 76 10.98 -12.87 -8.83
C TYR A 76 10.05 -13.97 -8.34
N GLY A 77 8.73 -13.86 -8.54
CA GLY A 77 7.74 -14.67 -7.83
C GLY A 77 7.62 -14.23 -6.38
N GLY A 78 7.23 -15.13 -5.49
CA GLY A 78 7.26 -14.89 -4.05
C GLY A 78 5.92 -14.42 -3.50
N ILE A 79 5.97 -13.77 -2.35
CA ILE A 79 4.84 -13.24 -1.60
C ILE A 79 5.11 -11.76 -1.37
N TYR A 80 4.18 -10.91 -1.75
CA TYR A 80 4.20 -9.50 -1.42
C TYR A 80 3.36 -9.24 -0.17
N LEU A 81 3.87 -8.42 0.73
CA LEU A 81 3.18 -7.91 1.91
C LEU A 81 3.27 -6.38 1.96
N ASP A 82 2.15 -5.70 2.20
CA ASP A 82 2.19 -4.27 2.58
C ASP A 82 2.92 -4.13 3.93
N SER A 83 3.62 -3.01 4.13
CA SER A 83 4.51 -2.79 5.29
C SER A 83 3.80 -2.80 6.66
N ASP A 84 2.47 -2.70 6.67
CA ASP A 84 1.59 -2.75 7.84
C ASP A 84 0.75 -4.03 7.91
N VAL A 85 1.24 -5.09 7.27
CA VAL A 85 0.69 -6.43 7.43
C VAL A 85 1.41 -7.16 8.57
N GLU A 86 0.66 -7.59 9.57
CA GLU A 86 1.13 -8.49 10.62
C GLU A 86 0.93 -9.93 10.19
N VAL A 87 1.98 -10.76 10.20
CA VAL A 87 1.88 -12.19 9.89
C VAL A 87 1.65 -12.97 11.18
N THR A 88 0.63 -13.82 11.18
CA THR A 88 0.22 -14.61 12.34
C THR A 88 0.55 -16.10 12.20
N GLN A 89 0.78 -16.59 10.97
CA GLN A 89 1.13 -17.99 10.68
C GLN A 89 1.98 -18.16 9.41
N SER A 90 2.58 -19.33 9.23
CA SER A 90 3.36 -19.66 8.01
C SER A 90 2.46 -19.72 6.76
N PHE A 91 3.01 -19.28 5.63
CA PHE A 91 2.36 -19.27 4.33
C PHE A 91 2.69 -20.52 3.50
N ASP A 92 3.41 -21.49 4.05
CA ASP A 92 3.90 -22.69 3.34
C ASP A 92 2.78 -23.44 2.60
N ARG A 93 1.59 -23.49 3.18
CA ARG A 93 0.44 -24.19 2.60
C ARG A 93 0.00 -23.61 1.25
N PHE A 94 0.36 -22.36 0.94
CA PHE A 94 -0.02 -21.68 -0.29
C PHE A 94 1.05 -21.82 -1.39
N LEU A 95 2.24 -22.36 -1.10
CA LEU A 95 3.37 -22.35 -2.05
C LEU A 95 3.18 -23.24 -3.29
N ASN A 96 2.24 -24.18 -3.23
CA ASN A 96 1.88 -25.04 -4.37
C ASN A 96 0.89 -24.38 -5.35
N LEU A 97 0.39 -23.19 -5.04
CA LEU A 97 -0.47 -22.42 -5.93
C LEU A 97 0.35 -21.72 -7.03
N SER A 98 -0.33 -21.32 -8.10
CA SER A 98 0.24 -20.44 -9.14
C SER A 98 0.07 -18.97 -8.77
N PHE A 99 -1.04 -18.64 -8.11
CA PHE A 99 -1.36 -17.34 -7.55
C PHE A 99 -2.30 -17.47 -6.35
N PHE A 100 -2.08 -16.67 -5.31
CA PHE A 100 -3.09 -16.45 -4.28
C PHE A 100 -3.17 -14.99 -3.87
N SER A 101 -4.35 -14.61 -3.41
CA SER A 101 -4.61 -13.37 -2.68
C SER A 101 -5.77 -13.61 -1.69
N GLY A 102 -6.27 -12.57 -1.05
CA GLY A 102 -7.49 -12.59 -0.24
C GLY A 102 -8.54 -11.58 -0.70
N TYR A 103 -9.64 -11.51 0.04
CA TYR A 103 -10.52 -10.34 0.03
C TYR A 103 -10.07 -9.35 1.11
N GLU A 104 -10.14 -8.06 0.84
CA GLU A 104 -10.13 -7.03 1.87
C GLU A 104 -11.58 -6.76 2.30
N GLN A 105 -11.77 -6.35 3.55
CA GLN A 105 -13.06 -5.88 4.03
C GLN A 105 -12.95 -4.41 4.43
N TYR A 106 -13.63 -3.53 3.69
CA TYR A 106 -13.67 -2.10 3.99
C TYR A 106 -15.09 -1.57 3.85
N ASP A 107 -15.57 -0.85 4.87
CA ASP A 107 -16.90 -0.23 4.90
C ASP A 107 -18.05 -1.20 4.56
N GLY A 108 -17.97 -2.43 5.09
CA GLY A 108 -18.97 -3.48 4.86
C GLY A 108 -18.96 -4.10 3.45
N LYS A 109 -17.99 -3.76 2.60
CA LYS A 109 -17.81 -4.32 1.27
C LYS A 109 -16.55 -5.16 1.20
N TYR A 110 -16.60 -6.18 0.36
CA TYR A 110 -15.43 -6.96 0.01
C TYR A 110 -14.89 -6.51 -1.34
N LEU A 111 -13.57 -6.51 -1.50
CA LEU A 111 -12.85 -6.35 -2.78
C LEU A 111 -11.63 -7.27 -2.75
N PRO A 112 -11.11 -7.75 -3.89
CA PRO A 112 -9.84 -8.46 -3.91
C PRO A 112 -8.71 -7.62 -3.27
N ILE A 113 -8.05 -8.17 -2.24
CA ILE A 113 -6.96 -7.51 -1.50
C ILE A 113 -5.69 -7.45 -2.33
N THR A 114 -4.87 -6.46 -2.00
CA THR A 114 -3.53 -6.26 -2.57
C THR A 114 -2.42 -6.27 -1.54
N ALA A 115 -2.77 -6.12 -0.26
CA ALA A 115 -1.85 -6.07 0.87
C ALA A 115 -1.14 -7.40 1.14
N ALA A 116 -1.69 -8.55 0.73
CA ALA A 116 -1.02 -9.84 0.80
C ALA A 116 -1.37 -10.67 -0.42
N MET A 117 -0.37 -11.00 -1.23
CA MET A 117 -0.55 -11.77 -2.47
C MET A 117 0.70 -12.56 -2.78
N GLY A 118 0.57 -13.77 -3.32
CA GLY A 118 1.72 -14.57 -3.73
C GLY A 118 1.55 -15.15 -5.12
N SER A 119 2.65 -15.34 -5.83
CA SER A 119 2.62 -15.89 -7.17
C SER A 119 3.92 -16.56 -7.58
N ILE A 120 3.84 -17.44 -8.58
CA ILE A 120 5.03 -17.92 -9.28
C ILE A 120 5.65 -16.81 -10.11
N LYS A 121 6.96 -16.88 -10.31
CA LYS A 121 7.66 -16.05 -11.30
C LYS A 121 7.01 -16.20 -12.68
N GLY A 122 6.79 -15.09 -13.37
CA GLY A 122 6.17 -15.07 -14.70
C GLY A 122 4.66 -15.38 -14.69
N SER A 123 3.98 -15.28 -13.55
CA SER A 123 2.53 -15.51 -13.42
C SER A 123 1.72 -14.71 -14.46
N SER A 124 0.80 -15.39 -15.15
CA SER A 124 -0.13 -14.75 -16.11
C SER A 124 -1.07 -13.75 -15.43
N VAL A 125 -1.49 -14.05 -14.20
CA VAL A 125 -2.30 -13.14 -13.36
C VAL A 125 -1.56 -11.83 -13.13
N ILE A 126 -0.32 -11.91 -12.66
CA ILE A 126 0.49 -10.71 -12.40
C ILE A 126 0.81 -9.97 -13.69
N LYS A 127 1.09 -10.67 -14.79
CA LYS A 127 1.34 -10.06 -16.10
C LYS A 127 0.13 -9.24 -16.57
N GLY A 128 -1.08 -9.80 -16.44
CA GLY A 128 -2.32 -9.11 -16.79
C GLY A 128 -2.52 -7.85 -15.96
N LEU A 129 -2.30 -7.94 -14.64
CA LEU A 129 -2.36 -6.78 -13.75
C LEU A 129 -1.30 -5.72 -14.04
N LEU A 130 -0.08 -6.12 -14.45
CA LEU A 130 0.97 -5.19 -14.86
C LEU A 130 0.61 -4.43 -16.14
N SER A 131 -0.08 -5.08 -17.09
CA SER A 131 -0.39 -4.47 -18.39
C SER A 131 -1.26 -3.22 -18.30
N ASP A 132 -2.02 -3.06 -17.21
CA ASP A 132 -2.78 -1.84 -16.88
C ASP A 132 -1.88 -0.60 -16.68
N TYR A 133 -0.56 -0.79 -16.51
CA TYR A 133 0.42 0.25 -16.26
C TYR A 133 1.36 0.52 -17.45
N ASP A 134 1.35 -0.30 -18.51
CA ASP A 134 2.31 -0.22 -19.62
C ASP A 134 2.33 1.15 -20.31
N ASN A 135 1.18 1.82 -20.39
CA ASN A 135 1.01 3.13 -21.02
C ASN A 135 0.36 4.16 -20.10
N LEU A 136 0.39 3.91 -18.78
CA LEU A 136 -0.23 4.80 -17.81
C LEU A 136 0.79 5.82 -17.33
N ASN A 137 0.48 7.10 -17.48
CA ASN A 137 1.18 8.16 -16.76
C ASN A 137 0.43 8.45 -15.47
N PHE A 138 1.15 8.70 -14.39
CA PHE A 138 0.55 9.08 -13.11
C PHE A 138 0.10 10.55 -13.13
N GLU A 139 0.72 11.38 -13.96
CA GLU A 139 0.37 12.78 -14.16
C GLU A 139 0.00 13.05 -15.63
N VAL A 140 -1.20 13.56 -15.88
CA VAL A 140 -1.70 13.90 -17.23
C VAL A 140 -2.25 15.31 -17.21
N ASN A 141 -1.71 16.20 -18.05
CA ASN A 141 -2.11 17.61 -18.12
C ASN A 141 -2.09 18.35 -16.76
N GLY A 142 -1.20 17.94 -15.84
CA GLY A 142 -1.07 18.52 -14.49
C GLY A 142 -2.07 17.97 -13.47
N GLU A 143 -2.90 16.99 -13.83
CA GLU A 143 -3.79 16.26 -12.92
C GLU A 143 -3.23 14.88 -12.59
N LEU A 144 -3.39 14.45 -11.34
CA LEU A 144 -2.92 13.15 -10.86
C LEU A 144 -3.98 12.07 -11.10
N VAL A 145 -3.55 10.92 -11.61
CA VAL A 145 -4.38 9.72 -11.80
C VAL A 145 -4.40 8.93 -10.48
N LEU A 146 -5.44 9.18 -9.66
CA LEU A 146 -5.54 8.65 -8.29
C LEU A 146 -6.52 7.48 -8.15
N GLU A 147 -6.62 6.62 -9.17
CA GLU A 147 -7.47 5.43 -9.09
C GLU A 147 -6.84 4.36 -8.18
N PRO A 148 -7.54 3.89 -7.13
CA PRO A 148 -7.05 2.81 -6.28
C PRO A 148 -6.83 1.49 -7.04
N ASN A 149 -5.76 0.78 -6.70
CA ASN A 149 -5.43 -0.52 -7.31
C ASN A 149 -6.54 -1.58 -7.20
N THR A 150 -7.36 -1.54 -6.16
CA THR A 150 -8.45 -2.49 -5.92
C THR A 150 -9.52 -2.43 -7.01
N PHE A 151 -9.72 -1.26 -7.63
CA PHE A 151 -10.59 -1.14 -8.80
C PHE A 151 -9.97 -1.74 -10.06
N LYS A 152 -8.68 -1.50 -10.31
CA LYS A 152 -7.94 -2.10 -11.44
C LYS A 152 -7.97 -3.63 -11.36
N ILE A 153 -7.65 -4.17 -10.19
CA ILE A 153 -7.64 -5.61 -9.93
C ILE A 153 -9.05 -6.21 -10.01
N SER A 154 -10.07 -5.53 -9.48
CA SER A 154 -11.46 -5.96 -9.63
C SER A 154 -11.88 -6.05 -11.10
N ARG A 155 -11.51 -5.06 -11.92
CA ARG A 155 -11.80 -5.08 -13.37
C ARG A 155 -11.09 -6.24 -14.06
N TYR A 156 -9.82 -6.46 -13.74
CA TYR A 156 -9.05 -7.59 -14.28
C TYR A 156 -9.67 -8.94 -13.92
N PHE A 157 -10.00 -9.17 -12.64
CA PHE A 157 -10.62 -10.44 -12.24
C PHE A 157 -12.03 -10.64 -12.82
N SER A 158 -12.77 -9.55 -13.02
CA SER A 158 -14.05 -9.56 -13.72
C SER A 158 -13.88 -9.95 -15.19
N SER A 159 -12.94 -9.34 -15.92
CA SER A 159 -12.74 -9.61 -17.35
C SER A 159 -12.17 -10.98 -17.64
N GLU A 160 -11.15 -11.40 -16.87
CA GLU A 160 -10.43 -12.65 -17.15
C GLU A 160 -11.09 -13.89 -16.55
N PHE A 161 -11.76 -13.76 -15.40
CA PHE A 161 -12.29 -14.91 -14.65
C PHE A 161 -13.78 -14.81 -14.35
N GLY A 162 -14.46 -13.73 -14.75
CA GLY A 162 -15.89 -13.54 -14.47
C GLY A 162 -16.20 -13.29 -12.99
N LEU A 163 -15.20 -12.93 -12.17
CA LEU A 163 -15.40 -12.63 -10.75
C LEU A 163 -15.97 -11.23 -10.59
N ASN A 164 -17.25 -11.12 -10.24
CA ASN A 164 -17.99 -9.86 -10.23
C ASN A 164 -18.55 -9.52 -8.84
N PRO A 165 -18.69 -8.23 -8.49
CA PRO A 165 -19.38 -7.82 -7.27
C PRO A 165 -20.90 -8.09 -7.36
N PRO A 166 -21.61 -8.24 -6.23
CA PRO A 166 -21.08 -8.25 -4.86
C PRO A 166 -20.28 -9.53 -4.57
N TYR A 167 -19.10 -9.38 -3.98
CA TYR A 167 -18.26 -10.53 -3.63
C TYR A 167 -18.65 -11.10 -2.26
N ASP A 168 -18.66 -12.42 -2.14
CA ASP A 168 -18.73 -13.11 -0.85
C ASP A 168 -17.31 -13.31 -0.30
N GLY A 169 -16.82 -12.33 0.47
CA GLY A 169 -15.49 -12.40 1.08
C GLY A 169 -15.36 -13.41 2.23
N SER A 170 -16.40 -14.20 2.52
CA SER A 170 -16.33 -15.26 3.52
C SER A 170 -15.93 -16.64 2.96
N GLN A 171 -15.91 -16.77 1.63
CA GLN A 171 -15.64 -18.02 0.90
C GLN A 171 -14.39 -17.92 0.01
N GLU A 172 -13.79 -19.07 -0.28
CA GLU A 172 -12.73 -19.17 -1.29
C GLU A 172 -13.31 -19.00 -2.70
N SER A 173 -12.62 -18.25 -3.55
CA SER A 173 -12.93 -18.12 -4.98
C SER A 173 -11.80 -18.75 -5.80
N HIS A 174 -12.07 -19.93 -6.36
CA HIS A 174 -11.14 -20.63 -7.24
C HIS A 174 -11.36 -20.17 -8.68
N LEU A 175 -10.41 -19.41 -9.22
CA LEU A 175 -10.57 -18.74 -10.51
C LEU A 175 -10.02 -19.59 -11.67
N ALA A 176 -8.97 -20.36 -11.41
CA ALA A 176 -8.33 -21.29 -12.33
C ALA A 176 -7.48 -22.30 -11.54
N GLU A 177 -6.83 -23.23 -12.23
CA GLU A 177 -5.90 -24.17 -11.58
C GLU A 177 -4.77 -23.41 -10.87
N GLY A 178 -4.70 -23.58 -9.55
CA GLY A 178 -3.73 -22.90 -8.71
C GLY A 178 -3.95 -21.39 -8.50
N VAL A 179 -5.08 -20.81 -8.95
CA VAL A 179 -5.41 -19.38 -8.78
C VAL A 179 -6.57 -19.25 -7.81
N VAL A 180 -6.30 -18.74 -6.60
CA VAL A 180 -7.30 -18.69 -5.51
C VAL A 180 -7.34 -17.32 -4.84
N ILE A 181 -8.54 -16.80 -4.61
CA ILE A 181 -8.77 -15.65 -3.72
C ILE A 181 -9.42 -16.16 -2.44
N TYR A 182 -8.74 -16.00 -1.32
CA TYR A 182 -9.17 -16.49 -0.01
C TYR A 182 -10.11 -15.51 0.70
N PRO A 183 -10.90 -16.00 1.68
CA PRO A 183 -11.71 -15.15 2.53
C PRO A 183 -10.93 -14.02 3.22
N SER A 184 -11.61 -12.94 3.58
CA SER A 184 -10.96 -11.78 4.20
C SER A 184 -10.28 -12.10 5.53
N TYR A 185 -10.79 -13.07 6.27
CA TYR A 185 -10.19 -13.48 7.53
C TYR A 185 -8.88 -14.26 7.40
N TYR A 186 -8.48 -14.67 6.18
CA TYR A 186 -7.17 -15.28 5.97
C TYR A 186 -6.05 -14.23 6.02
N PHE A 187 -6.23 -13.09 5.34
CA PHE A 187 -5.13 -12.14 5.09
C PHE A 187 -5.42 -10.68 5.43
N CYS A 188 -6.64 -10.35 5.89
CA CYS A 188 -7.08 -8.98 6.15
C CYS A 188 -7.60 -8.81 7.59
N SER A 189 -8.78 -9.34 7.87
CA SER A 189 -9.58 -9.00 9.06
C SER A 189 -9.87 -10.27 9.86
N PRO A 190 -9.20 -10.50 11.00
CA PRO A 190 -9.35 -11.74 11.74
C PRO A 190 -10.78 -11.89 12.27
N GLU A 191 -11.27 -13.12 12.31
CA GLU A 191 -12.58 -13.49 12.84
C GLU A 191 -12.43 -14.50 13.97
N TYR A 192 -13.31 -14.41 14.98
CA TYR A 192 -13.28 -15.32 16.13
C TYR A 192 -13.45 -16.79 15.66
N ASN A 193 -12.63 -17.68 16.21
CA ASN A 193 -12.55 -19.11 15.86
C ASN A 193 -12.21 -19.42 14.39
N LYS A 194 -11.76 -18.44 13.59
CA LYS A 194 -11.27 -18.69 12.24
C LYS A 194 -9.75 -18.60 12.18
N ILE A 195 -9.17 -19.42 11.31
CA ILE A 195 -7.73 -19.40 11.07
C ILE A 195 -7.36 -18.13 10.29
N ASN A 196 -6.31 -17.44 10.74
CA ASN A 196 -5.79 -16.22 10.11
C ASN A 196 -4.29 -16.41 9.84
N TYR A 197 -3.81 -15.89 8.71
CA TYR A 197 -2.41 -15.96 8.29
C TYR A 197 -1.75 -14.59 8.35
N SER A 198 -2.51 -13.53 8.08
CA SER A 198 -2.06 -12.17 8.30
C SER A 198 -3.21 -11.21 8.58
N ILE A 199 -2.90 -10.08 9.22
CA ILE A 199 -3.80 -8.99 9.54
C ILE A 199 -3.30 -7.74 8.81
N HIS A 200 -4.17 -7.08 8.05
CA HIS A 200 -3.85 -5.80 7.42
C HIS A 200 -4.36 -4.66 8.31
N HIS A 201 -3.45 -3.82 8.79
CA HIS A 201 -3.78 -2.80 9.80
C HIS A 201 -4.26 -1.46 9.23
N PHE A 202 -4.23 -1.26 7.91
CA PHE A 202 -4.66 -0.03 7.23
C PHE A 202 -4.06 1.25 7.85
N SER A 203 -2.77 1.19 8.21
CA SER A 203 -2.07 2.26 8.95
C SER A 203 -2.05 3.58 8.18
N GLY A 204 -2.01 3.48 6.85
CA GLY A 204 -1.97 4.62 5.94
C GLY A 204 -0.80 5.55 6.22
N SER A 205 0.36 5.02 6.63
CA SER A 205 1.54 5.75 7.13
C SER A 205 2.02 6.90 6.21
N TRP A 206 1.70 6.82 4.91
CA TRP A 206 1.97 7.84 3.90
C TRP A 206 1.05 9.08 3.95
N LEU A 207 -0.09 9.01 4.64
CA LEU A 207 -1.03 10.12 4.73
C LEU A 207 -0.59 11.14 5.81
N PRO A 208 -0.84 12.44 5.61
CA PRO A 208 -0.47 13.46 6.59
C PRO A 208 -1.05 13.20 7.98
N SER A 209 -0.26 13.48 9.02
CA SER A 209 -0.67 13.27 10.42
C SER A 209 -1.62 14.36 10.93
N HIS A 210 -1.79 15.44 10.17
CA HIS A 210 -2.64 16.58 10.53
C HIS A 210 -3.53 17.02 9.36
N LYS A 211 -4.76 17.43 9.67
CA LYS A 211 -5.63 18.20 8.76
C LYS A 211 -5.34 19.68 8.91
N ARG A 212 -4.96 20.34 7.82
CA ARG A 212 -4.69 21.79 7.76
C ARG A 212 -5.94 22.59 7.39
N LYS A 213 -6.15 23.71 8.06
CA LYS A 213 -7.10 24.76 7.63
C LYS A 213 -6.45 26.13 7.78
N ASP A 214 -6.18 26.78 6.66
CA ASP A 214 -5.64 28.14 6.64
C ASP A 214 -6.66 29.12 7.22
N LYS A 215 -6.18 30.03 8.06
CA LYS A 215 -6.99 31.01 8.79
C LYS A 215 -6.74 32.42 8.30
N LEU A 216 -5.48 32.76 8.08
CA LEU A 216 -5.08 34.09 7.62
C LEU A 216 -3.86 33.98 6.70
N LYS A 217 -3.85 34.76 5.62
CA LYS A 217 -2.70 34.95 4.74
C LYS A 217 -2.23 36.39 4.84
N ILE A 218 -0.93 36.59 5.05
CA ILE A 218 -0.31 37.91 5.22
C ILE A 218 0.73 38.10 4.12
N LEU A 219 0.54 39.13 3.30
CA LEU A 219 1.49 39.55 2.26
C LEU A 219 1.95 38.43 1.30
N ASN A 220 1.11 37.41 1.08
CA ASN A 220 1.42 36.18 0.33
C ASN A 220 2.70 35.44 0.76
N LYS A 221 3.30 35.83 1.90
CA LYS A 221 4.56 35.29 2.43
C LYS A 221 4.35 34.52 3.73
N PHE A 222 3.34 34.88 4.51
CA PHE A 222 3.04 34.19 5.77
C PHE A 222 1.61 33.66 5.79
N ILE A 223 1.43 32.51 6.42
CA ILE A 223 0.14 31.85 6.58
C ILE A 223 0.00 31.44 8.03
N ILE A 224 -1.11 31.82 8.66
CA ILE A 224 -1.52 31.25 9.93
C ILE A 224 -2.49 30.12 9.63
N SER A 225 -2.11 28.91 9.99
CA SER A 225 -2.89 27.70 9.75
C SER A 225 -3.23 27.01 11.06
N ARG A 226 -4.46 26.51 11.15
CA ARG A 226 -4.86 25.59 12.21
C ARG A 226 -4.61 24.17 11.72
N PHE A 227 -3.85 23.39 12.48
CA PHE A 227 -3.68 21.97 12.26
C PHE A 227 -4.44 21.18 13.32
N LYS A 228 -5.26 20.23 12.87
CA LYS A 228 -5.92 19.24 13.73
C LYS A 228 -5.21 17.90 13.55
N LYS A 229 -4.59 17.40 14.61
CA LYS A 229 -3.92 16.10 14.65
C LYS A 229 -4.95 15.00 14.38
N SER A 230 -4.65 14.14 13.42
CA SER A 230 -5.41 12.93 13.09
C SER A 230 -4.65 11.66 13.47
N ARG A 231 -3.33 11.71 13.62
CA ARG A 231 -2.48 10.58 14.03
C ARG A 231 -1.32 11.03 14.89
N ASP A 232 -0.77 10.10 15.66
CA ASP A 232 0.34 10.38 16.58
C ASP A 232 1.68 10.61 15.90
N GLN A 233 1.89 9.99 14.74
CA GLN A 233 3.12 10.06 13.96
C GLN A 233 2.83 10.53 12.53
N GLY A 234 3.86 11.12 11.90
CA GLY A 234 3.82 11.64 10.52
C GLY A 234 3.89 13.17 10.43
N ASP A 235 3.97 13.67 9.21
CA ASP A 235 4.30 15.08 8.95
C ASP A 235 3.08 16.01 8.90
N TYR A 236 3.34 17.30 9.16
CA TYR A 236 2.41 18.37 8.81
C TYR A 236 2.30 18.47 7.29
N PRO A 237 1.10 18.63 6.70
CA PRO A 237 0.96 18.83 5.26
C PRO A 237 1.39 20.25 4.86
N LEU A 238 2.70 20.39 4.63
CA LEU A 238 3.37 21.59 4.12
C LEU A 238 3.87 21.31 2.71
N SER A 239 3.89 22.33 1.85
CA SER A 239 4.61 22.25 0.57
C SER A 239 6.11 22.43 0.78
N ASP A 240 6.93 22.07 -0.20
CA ASP A 240 8.40 22.22 -0.13
C ASP A 240 8.86 23.69 0.03
N SER A 241 8.03 24.64 -0.41
CA SER A 241 8.27 26.08 -0.22
C SER A 241 7.86 26.61 1.15
N GLU A 242 7.25 25.78 2.00
CA GLU A 242 6.70 26.20 3.29
C GLU A 242 7.58 25.75 4.46
N LYS A 243 7.79 26.64 5.43
CA LYS A 243 8.51 26.35 6.67
C LYS A 243 7.71 26.84 7.87
N ILE A 244 7.66 26.03 8.92
CA ILE A 244 7.07 26.43 10.20
C ILE A 244 8.02 27.41 10.89
N LEU A 245 7.52 28.61 11.21
CA LEU A 245 8.25 29.61 11.99
C LEU A 245 7.89 29.55 13.47
N LEU A 246 6.61 29.32 13.78
CA LEU A 246 6.11 29.28 15.15
C LEU A 246 4.95 28.29 15.25
N LYS A 247 4.88 27.57 16.38
CA LYS A 247 3.78 26.65 16.70
C LYS A 247 3.28 26.93 18.11
N ILE A 248 1.97 27.11 18.24
CA ILE A 248 1.26 27.26 19.51
C ILE A 248 0.27 26.11 19.63
N ASN A 249 0.43 25.28 20.67
CA ASN A 249 -0.50 24.19 20.95
C ASN A 249 -1.69 24.74 21.74
N PHE A 250 -2.89 24.63 21.19
CA PHE A 250 -4.12 25.02 21.87
C PHE A 250 -4.70 23.84 22.67
N SER A 251 -4.52 22.61 22.17
CA SER A 251 -4.86 21.37 22.88
C SER A 251 -3.96 20.23 22.41
N LYS A 252 -4.17 19.01 22.97
CA LYS A 252 -3.47 17.79 22.52
C LYS A 252 -3.66 17.49 21.03
N ILE A 253 -4.74 17.99 20.42
CA ILE A 253 -5.12 17.69 19.02
C ILE A 253 -5.19 18.92 18.13
N VAL A 254 -5.10 20.15 18.67
CA VAL A 254 -5.17 21.39 17.87
C VAL A 254 -3.93 22.23 18.13
N SER A 255 -3.26 22.63 17.03
CA SER A 255 -2.20 23.63 17.04
C SER A 255 -2.47 24.73 16.03
N TYR A 256 -2.05 25.95 16.35
CA TYR A 256 -1.97 27.07 15.42
C TYR A 256 -0.51 27.28 15.06
N VAL A 257 -0.24 27.40 13.76
CA VAL A 257 1.11 27.40 13.23
C VAL A 257 1.26 28.61 12.30
N LEU A 258 2.31 29.38 12.50
CA LEU A 258 2.77 30.41 11.57
C LEU A 258 3.74 29.76 10.59
N ILE A 259 3.41 29.84 9.32
CA ILE A 259 4.17 29.27 8.21
C ILE A 259 4.71 30.42 7.37
N SER A 260 5.98 30.37 6.98
CA SER A 260 6.53 31.19 5.90
C SER A 260 6.50 30.42 4.59
N LYS A 261 6.15 31.09 3.50
CA LYS A 261 6.24 30.59 2.14
C LYS A 261 7.37 31.31 1.41
N ASN A 262 8.38 30.57 0.99
CA ASN A 262 9.41 31.09 0.10
C ASN A 262 8.88 31.05 -1.33
N LYS A 263 9.21 32.08 -2.12
CA LYS A 263 8.96 32.06 -3.57
C LYS A 263 9.97 31.17 -4.26
#